data_AF-A0A955KIA6-F1
#
_entry.id   AF-A0A955KIA6-F1
#
_cell.length_a   1.000
_cell.length_b   1.000
_cell.length_c   1.000
_cell.angle_alpha   90.00
_cell.angle_beta   90.00
_cell.angle_gamma   90.00
#
_symmetry.space_group_name_H-M   'P 1'
#
loop_
_entity.id
_entity.type
_entity.pdbx_description
1 polymer ?
#
loop_
_entity_poly.entity_id
_entity_poly.type
_entity_poly.pdbx_seq_one_letter_code
_entity_poly.pdbx_strand_id
1 'polypeptide(L)'
;MKDVHYTLVKGPSKFDLMMALFDQKGNGGRPHYVTFDADDGQKITAKIQSVGIEDGSGESWIIEGVVMSTQRPTGRRPMKVSHQFDFTGYFQTERRRGWLKPKEVDNSWIADDENVPSPDDVDHELERLDHELERAEHAMTHPNRHR
;
A
#
# COMPACT_ATOMS: atom_id res chain seq x y z
N MET A 1 -10.36 11.72 -12.12
CA MET A 1 -9.94 10.30 -12.32
C MET A 1 -11.21 9.50 -12.59
N LYS A 2 -11.21 8.53 -13.53
CA LYS A 2 -12.39 7.65 -13.68
C LYS A 2 -12.41 6.71 -12.48
N ASP A 3 -13.55 6.60 -11.80
CA ASP A 3 -13.77 5.61 -10.76
C ASP A 3 -13.60 4.23 -11.37
N VAL A 4 -12.48 3.58 -11.06
CA VAL A 4 -12.25 2.21 -11.46
C VAL A 4 -13.11 1.34 -10.55
N HIS A 5 -14.14 0.72 -11.11
CA HIS A 5 -15.05 -0.15 -10.38
C HIS A 5 -15.08 -1.51 -11.05
N TYR A 6 -14.73 -2.57 -10.32
CA TYR A 6 -14.74 -3.94 -10.81
C TYR A 6 -15.98 -4.66 -10.30
N THR A 7 -16.89 -5.02 -11.21
CA THR A 7 -18.02 -5.89 -10.86
C THR A 7 -17.55 -7.34 -10.90
N LEU A 8 -17.72 -8.07 -9.80
CA LEU A 8 -17.25 -9.45 -9.67
C LEU A 8 -18.35 -10.43 -10.08
N VAL A 9 -18.02 -11.32 -11.02
CA VAL A 9 -18.92 -12.39 -11.49
C VAL A 9 -18.56 -13.76 -10.91
N LYS A 10 -17.31 -13.95 -10.48
CA LYS A 10 -16.85 -15.09 -9.70
C LYS A 10 -15.77 -14.64 -8.71
N GLY A 11 -15.57 -15.45 -7.68
CA GLY A 11 -14.54 -15.19 -6.69
C GLY A 11 -14.20 -16.41 -5.84
N PRO A 12 -13.34 -16.22 -4.83
CA PRO A 12 -12.93 -17.26 -3.89
C PRO A 12 -14.10 -17.82 -3.09
N SER A 13 -13.93 -19.01 -2.52
CA SER A 13 -14.86 -19.51 -1.51
C SER A 13 -14.69 -18.75 -0.20
N LYS A 14 -15.67 -18.88 0.71
CA LYS A 14 -15.54 -18.39 2.09
C LYS A 14 -14.29 -18.95 2.78
N PHE A 15 -13.99 -20.23 2.56
CA PHE A 15 -12.79 -20.86 3.12
C PHE A 15 -11.50 -20.24 2.58
N ASP A 16 -11.38 -20.04 1.27
CA ASP A 16 -10.21 -19.40 0.66
C ASP A 16 -10.03 -17.95 1.17
N LEU A 17 -11.13 -17.23 1.35
CA LEU A 17 -11.12 -15.87 1.91
C LEU A 17 -10.65 -15.85 3.37
N MET A 18 -11.13 -16.79 4.20
CA MET A 18 -10.67 -16.94 5.58
C MET A 18 -9.18 -17.31 5.64
N MET A 19 -8.70 -18.20 4.76
CA MET A 19 -7.28 -18.53 4.70
C MET A 19 -6.43 -17.34 4.30
N ALA A 20 -6.89 -16.53 3.34
CA ALA A 20 -6.20 -15.29 2.98
C ALA A 20 -6.12 -14.28 4.13
N LEU A 21 -7.13 -14.23 5.00
CA LEU A 21 -7.17 -13.31 6.14
C LEU A 21 -6.32 -13.79 7.33
N PHE A 22 -6.46 -15.05 7.74
CA PHE A 22 -5.88 -15.58 8.98
C PHE A 22 -4.52 -16.24 8.78
N ASP A 23 -4.24 -16.75 7.58
CA ASP A 23 -2.95 -17.35 7.26
C ASP A 23 -2.14 -16.41 6.36
N GLN A 24 -1.93 -15.18 6.83
CA GLN A 24 -1.18 -14.16 6.09
C GLN A 24 0.29 -14.53 5.83
N LYS A 25 0.82 -15.53 6.57
CA LYS A 25 2.16 -16.08 6.35
C LYS A 25 2.15 -17.39 5.57
N GLY A 26 1.03 -18.09 5.43
CA GLY A 26 0.96 -19.38 4.73
C GLY A 26 1.82 -20.46 5.39
N ASN A 27 1.57 -21.71 5.00
CA ASN A 27 2.54 -22.77 5.24
C ASN A 27 3.81 -22.51 4.39
N GLY A 28 4.87 -21.99 5.03
CA GLY A 28 6.16 -21.69 4.38
C GLY A 28 6.46 -20.19 4.14
N GLY A 29 5.76 -19.27 4.82
CA GLY A 29 6.11 -17.84 4.82
C GLY A 29 5.63 -17.04 3.61
N ARG A 30 4.75 -17.62 2.77
CA ARG A 30 4.15 -16.94 1.61
C ARG A 30 2.71 -16.52 1.91
N PRO A 31 2.33 -15.26 1.67
CA PRO A 31 0.95 -14.81 1.87
C PRO A 31 -0.03 -15.54 0.94
N HIS A 32 -1.21 -15.86 1.47
CA HIS A 32 -2.32 -16.40 0.70
C HIS A 32 -3.00 -15.30 -0.13
N TYR A 33 -2.91 -15.43 -1.45
CA TYR A 33 -3.61 -14.56 -2.41
C TYR A 33 -4.88 -15.22 -2.92
N VAL A 34 -5.91 -14.41 -3.18
CA VAL A 34 -7.16 -14.84 -3.82
C VAL A 34 -7.29 -14.24 -5.20
N THR A 35 -8.04 -14.91 -6.07
CA THR A 35 -8.34 -14.41 -7.42
C THR A 35 -9.84 -14.21 -7.59
N PHE A 36 -10.22 -13.04 -8.09
CA PHE A 36 -11.58 -12.71 -8.51
C PHE A 36 -11.66 -12.64 -10.04
N ASP A 37 -12.81 -12.98 -10.61
CA ASP A 37 -13.11 -12.76 -12.01
C ASP A 37 -14.09 -11.58 -12.12
N ALA A 38 -13.68 -10.55 -12.86
CA ALA A 38 -14.51 -9.40 -13.18
C ALA A 38 -15.40 -9.68 -14.41
N ASP A 39 -16.49 -8.93 -14.54
CA ASP A 39 -17.47 -9.02 -15.63
C ASP A 39 -16.87 -8.73 -17.01
N ASP A 40 -15.85 -7.87 -17.09
CA ASP A 40 -15.07 -7.57 -18.28
C ASP A 40 -14.04 -8.65 -18.65
N GLY A 41 -14.06 -9.78 -17.92
CA GLY A 41 -13.17 -10.92 -18.11
C GLY A 41 -11.81 -10.80 -17.44
N GLN A 42 -11.52 -9.70 -16.74
CA GLN A 42 -10.26 -9.56 -16.01
C GLN A 42 -10.19 -10.51 -14.82
N LYS A 43 -9.00 -11.10 -14.59
CA LYS A 43 -8.68 -11.80 -13.34
C LYS A 43 -7.93 -10.87 -12.41
N ILE A 44 -8.41 -10.69 -11.19
CA ILE A 44 -7.85 -9.79 -10.18
C ILE A 44 -7.26 -10.62 -9.06
N THR A 45 -5.95 -10.61 -8.90
CA THR A 45 -5.27 -11.28 -7.79
C THR A 45 -5.04 -10.28 -6.67
N ALA A 46 -5.52 -10.61 -5.47
CA ALA A 46 -5.54 -9.72 -4.32
C ALA A 46 -4.99 -10.41 -3.06
N LYS A 47 -4.35 -9.62 -2.21
CA LYS A 47 -4.06 -9.97 -0.81
C LYS A 47 -5.14 -9.35 0.06
N ILE A 48 -5.86 -10.16 0.82
CA ILE A 48 -6.88 -9.68 1.76
C ILE A 48 -6.18 -9.21 3.04
N GLN A 49 -6.58 -8.03 3.54
CA GLN A 49 -6.04 -7.45 4.77
C GLN A 49 -7.08 -7.41 5.88
N SER A 50 -8.33 -7.12 5.53
CA SER A 50 -9.43 -7.06 6.49
C SER A 50 -10.74 -7.56 5.86
N VAL A 51 -11.59 -8.06 6.74
CA VAL A 51 -12.98 -8.42 6.42
C VAL A 51 -13.83 -7.74 7.49
N GLY A 52 -14.70 -6.82 7.06
CA GLY A 52 -15.58 -5.99 7.87
C GLY A 52 -17.02 -6.52 7.97
N ILE A 53 -17.87 -5.72 8.61
CA ILE A 53 -19.16 -6.12 9.18
C ILE A 53 -20.05 -6.92 8.21
N GLU A 54 -20.41 -8.08 8.70
CA GLU A 54 -21.39 -9.04 8.23
C GLU A 54 -22.79 -8.43 8.36
N ASP A 55 -23.63 -8.52 7.33
CA ASP A 55 -25.07 -8.16 7.39
C ASP A 55 -25.89 -9.13 8.29
N GLY A 56 -25.22 -9.91 9.14
CA GLY A 56 -25.77 -10.97 9.99
C GLY A 56 -25.98 -12.31 9.27
N SER A 57 -25.70 -12.41 7.96
CA SER A 57 -25.94 -13.64 7.18
C SER A 57 -24.80 -14.67 7.22
N GLY A 58 -23.59 -14.27 7.61
CA GLY A 58 -22.39 -15.11 7.46
C GLY A 58 -21.87 -15.22 6.04
N GLU A 59 -22.46 -14.53 5.07
CA GLU A 59 -22.16 -14.73 3.65
C GLU A 59 -21.89 -13.44 2.88
N SER A 60 -22.22 -12.27 3.44
CA SER A 60 -21.92 -10.98 2.84
C SER A 60 -20.86 -10.24 3.65
N TRP A 61 -19.85 -9.73 2.96
CA TRP A 61 -18.66 -9.16 3.59
C TRP A 61 -18.25 -7.86 2.93
N ILE A 62 -17.89 -6.87 3.73
CA ILE A 62 -17.00 -5.80 3.27
C ILE A 62 -15.58 -6.33 3.35
N ILE A 63 -14.80 -6.21 2.29
CA ILE A 63 -13.42 -6.70 2.22
C ILE A 63 -12.49 -5.56 1.85
N GLU A 64 -11.31 -5.56 2.44
CA GLU A 64 -10.24 -4.64 2.07
C GLU A 64 -8.93 -5.39 1.87
N GLY A 65 -8.07 -4.82 1.03
CA GLY A 65 -6.79 -5.41 0.76
C GLY A 65 -6.04 -4.69 -0.34
N VAL A 66 -5.08 -5.40 -0.92
CA VAL A 66 -4.21 -4.88 -1.97
C VAL A 66 -4.39 -5.73 -3.22
N VAL A 67 -4.71 -5.10 -4.35
CA VAL A 67 -4.62 -5.77 -5.65
C VAL A 67 -3.14 -5.90 -6.01
N MET A 68 -2.67 -7.10 -6.31
CA MET A 68 -1.26 -7.36 -6.67
C MET A 68 -1.06 -7.39 -8.18
N SER A 69 -2.05 -7.90 -8.92
CA SER A 69 -2.03 -7.91 -10.38
C SER A 69 -3.41 -8.13 -10.96
N THR A 70 -3.62 -7.61 -12.16
CA THR A 70 -4.77 -7.93 -13.00
C THR A 70 -4.30 -8.66 -14.25
N GLN A 71 -5.12 -9.56 -14.80
CA GLN A 71 -4.82 -10.26 -16.05
C GLN A 71 -5.99 -10.10 -17.00
N ARG A 72 -5.74 -9.59 -18.22
CA ARG A 72 -6.77 -9.45 -19.26
C ARG A 72 -6.67 -10.60 -20.26
N PRO A 73 -7.78 -11.27 -20.60
CA PRO A 73 -7.79 -12.21 -21.72
C PRO A 73 -7.78 -11.41 -23.03
N THR A 74 -6.61 -11.21 -23.63
CA THR A 74 -6.50 -10.77 -25.03
C THR A 74 -6.30 -12.00 -25.90
N GLY A 75 -6.96 -12.04 -27.07
CA GLY A 75 -7.32 -13.25 -27.84
C GLY A 75 -6.22 -14.22 -28.29
N ARG A 76 -4.97 -14.09 -27.82
CA ARG A 76 -3.92 -15.09 -28.03
C ARG A 76 -3.18 -15.49 -26.76
N ARG A 77 -3.02 -14.60 -25.76
CA ARG A 77 -2.39 -14.90 -24.45
C ARG A 77 -2.91 -13.91 -23.38
N PRO A 78 -3.20 -14.36 -22.16
CA PRO A 78 -3.52 -13.45 -21.07
C PRO A 78 -2.34 -12.50 -20.82
N MET A 79 -2.61 -11.19 -20.82
CA MET A 79 -1.61 -10.18 -20.52
C MET A 79 -1.70 -9.82 -19.03
N LYS A 80 -0.58 -9.94 -18.30
CA LYS A 80 -0.48 -9.47 -16.91
C LYS A 80 -0.32 -7.95 -16.92
N VAL A 81 -1.26 -7.26 -16.30
CA VAL A 81 -1.24 -5.82 -16.05
C VAL A 81 -1.04 -5.63 -14.54
N SER A 82 0.16 -5.18 -14.16
CA SER A 82 0.52 -5.02 -12.75
C SER A 82 0.22 -3.59 -12.31
N HIS A 83 -1.01 -3.36 -11.84
CA HIS A 83 -1.33 -2.17 -11.06
C HIS A 83 -1.57 -2.62 -9.62
N GLN A 84 -0.69 -2.17 -8.72
CA GLN A 84 -0.85 -2.40 -7.29
C GLN A 84 -1.60 -1.21 -6.69
N PHE A 85 -2.70 -1.47 -6.00
CA PHE A 85 -3.48 -0.44 -5.31
C PHE A 85 -4.29 -1.06 -4.17
N ASP A 86 -4.54 -0.26 -3.13
CA ASP A 86 -5.42 -0.63 -2.04
C ASP A 86 -6.87 -0.54 -2.50
N PHE A 87 -7.70 -1.50 -2.08
CA PHE A 87 -9.10 -1.56 -2.45
C PHE A 87 -10.00 -1.72 -1.24
N THR A 88 -11.24 -1.31 -1.42
CA THR A 88 -12.39 -1.70 -0.61
C THR A 88 -13.40 -2.37 -1.53
N GLY A 89 -14.11 -3.36 -1.02
CA GLY A 89 -15.05 -4.13 -1.81
C GLY A 89 -16.18 -4.71 -0.97
N TYR A 90 -17.23 -5.11 -1.66
CA TYR A 90 -18.27 -5.97 -1.13
C TYR A 90 -18.18 -7.33 -1.80
N PHE A 91 -18.30 -8.41 -1.06
CA PHE A 91 -18.29 -9.75 -1.61
C PHE A 91 -19.28 -10.65 -0.89
N GLN A 92 -20.14 -11.31 -1.66
CA GLN A 92 -21.08 -12.32 -1.19
C GLN A 92 -20.52 -13.71 -1.53
N THR A 93 -20.15 -14.49 -0.51
CA THR A 93 -19.47 -15.79 -0.68
C THR A 93 -20.38 -16.88 -1.25
N GLU A 94 -21.68 -16.84 -0.95
CA GLU A 94 -22.68 -17.79 -1.47
C GLU A 94 -22.80 -17.70 -3.00
N ARG A 95 -23.03 -16.47 -3.48
CA ARG A 95 -23.20 -16.17 -4.91
C ARG A 95 -21.88 -15.98 -5.63
N ARG A 96 -20.78 -15.84 -4.87
CA ARG A 96 -19.43 -15.49 -5.35
C ARG A 96 -19.41 -14.25 -6.24
N ARG A 97 -20.15 -13.23 -5.83
CA ARG A 97 -20.36 -11.97 -6.57
C ARG A 97 -20.16 -10.77 -5.66
N GLY A 98 -19.94 -9.62 -6.26
CA GLY A 98 -19.70 -8.40 -5.50
C GLY A 98 -19.07 -7.30 -6.34
N TRP A 99 -18.33 -6.43 -5.69
CA TRP A 99 -17.59 -5.36 -6.35
C TRP A 99 -16.31 -5.01 -5.61
N LEU A 100 -15.31 -4.52 -6.33
CA LEU A 100 -14.09 -3.92 -5.78
C LEU A 100 -13.93 -2.51 -6.36
N LYS A 101 -13.48 -1.57 -5.54
CA LYS A 101 -13.05 -0.24 -5.98
C LYS A 101 -11.75 0.14 -5.28
N PRO A 102 -10.85 0.92 -5.91
CA PRO A 102 -9.73 1.54 -5.23
C PRO A 102 -10.21 2.28 -3.98
N LYS A 103 -9.46 2.18 -2.88
CA LYS A 103 -9.66 3.11 -1.78
C LYS A 103 -9.32 4.51 -2.31
N GLU A 104 -10.16 5.48 -1.98
CA GLU A 104 -9.77 6.87 -2.16
C GLU A 104 -8.51 7.07 -1.34
N VAL A 105 -7.42 7.44 -2.00
CA VAL A 105 -6.21 7.84 -1.29
C VAL A 105 -6.57 9.19 -0.68
N ASP A 106 -6.76 9.21 0.63
CA ASP A 106 -6.88 10.47 1.36
C ASP A 106 -5.49 11.12 1.31
N ASN A 107 -5.26 11.93 0.27
CA ASN A 107 -4.02 12.68 0.07
C ASN A 107 -3.88 13.84 1.08
N SER A 108 -4.65 13.85 2.18
CA SER A 108 -4.61 14.88 3.22
C SER A 108 -3.27 14.95 3.98
N TRP A 109 -2.34 14.02 3.73
CA TRP A 109 -0.95 14.08 4.24
C TRP A 109 0.03 14.80 3.30
N ILE A 110 -0.42 15.23 2.11
CA ILE A 110 0.34 16.13 1.23
C ILE A 110 -0.28 17.52 1.34
N ALA A 111 -0.31 18.05 2.55
CA ALA A 111 -0.55 19.47 2.80
C ALA A 111 0.56 19.96 3.74
N ASP A 112 1.36 20.86 3.18
CA ASP A 112 2.26 21.79 3.86
C ASP A 112 3.52 21.21 4.53
N ASP A 113 4.44 20.67 3.71
CA ASP A 113 5.88 20.77 4.02
C ASP A 113 6.53 21.81 3.09
N GLU A 114 6.09 23.07 3.21
CA GLU A 114 6.85 24.24 2.74
C GLU A 114 7.96 24.60 3.76
N ASN A 115 8.67 23.60 4.29
CA ASN A 115 9.87 23.84 5.09
C ASN A 115 11.02 22.95 4.63
N VAL A 116 11.12 22.76 3.32
CA VAL A 116 12.38 22.35 2.70
C VAL A 116 13.29 23.59 2.78
N PRO A 117 14.35 23.60 3.62
CA PRO A 117 15.27 24.72 3.66
C PRO A 117 15.83 24.95 2.25
N SER A 118 15.95 26.22 1.86
CA SER A 118 16.53 26.57 0.57
C SER A 118 17.92 25.94 0.48
N PRO A 119 18.39 25.47 -0.69
CA PRO A 119 19.77 25.02 -0.86
C PRO A 119 20.79 26.06 -0.33
N ASP A 120 20.45 27.34 -0.41
CA ASP A 120 21.27 28.45 0.10
C ASP A 120 21.36 28.50 1.64
N ASP A 121 20.35 28.00 2.36
CA ASP A 121 20.35 27.94 3.84
C ASP A 121 21.28 26.83 4.36
N VAL A 122 21.43 25.75 3.59
CA VAL A 122 22.29 24.60 3.92
C VAL A 122 23.77 24.96 3.77
N ASP A 123 24.11 25.76 2.76
CA ASP A 123 25.49 26.20 2.53
C ASP A 123 25.99 27.13 3.64
N HIS A 124 25.12 28.00 4.18
CA HIS A 124 25.46 28.85 5.33
C HIS A 124 25.61 28.09 6.66
N GLU A 125 24.90 26.96 6.83
CA GLU A 125 25.04 26.13 8.03
C GLU A 125 26.35 25.31 8.01
N LEU A 126 26.80 24.88 6.82
CA LEU A 126 28.06 24.17 6.64
C LEU A 126 29.29 25.06 6.91
N GLU A 127 29.29 26.30 6.41
CA GLU A 127 30.37 27.26 6.68
C GLU A 127 30.48 27.62 8.17
N ARG A 128 29.34 27.64 8.88
CA ARG A 128 29.32 27.91 10.32
C ARG A 128 29.93 26.75 11.13
N LEU A 129 29.68 25.51 10.73
CA LEU A 129 30.20 24.33 11.41
C LEU A 129 31.71 24.15 11.22
N ASP A 130 32.23 24.45 10.02
CA ASP A 130 33.68 24.41 9.76
C ASP A 130 34.43 25.44 10.62
N HIS A 131 33.89 26.65 10.75
CA HIS A 131 34.51 27.69 11.57
C HIS A 131 34.44 27.38 13.09
N GLU A 132 33.42 26.65 13.54
CA GLU A 132 33.31 26.20 14.93
C GLU A 132 34.29 25.05 15.25
N LEU A 133 34.53 24.17 14.27
CA LEU A 133 35.53 23.10 14.37
C LEU A 133 36.95 23.66 14.46
N GLU A 134 37.31 24.62 13.61
CA GLU A 134 38.62 25.29 13.65
C GLU A 134 38.84 26.00 15.01
N ARG A 135 37.80 26.61 15.57
CA ARG A 135 37.87 27.24 16.90
C ARG A 135 38.13 26.23 18.02
N ALA A 136 37.51 25.06 17.95
CA ALA A 136 37.70 23.99 18.92
C ALA A 136 39.12 23.40 18.84
N GLU A 137 39.65 23.21 17.62
CA GLU A 137 41.02 22.72 17.43
C GLU A 137 42.08 23.74 17.92
N HIS A 138 41.84 25.03 17.72
CA HIS A 138 42.74 26.08 18.20
C HIS A 138 42.73 26.24 19.73
N ALA A 139 41.60 25.93 20.39
CA ALA A 139 41.47 25.93 21.84
C ALA A 139 42.16 24.72 22.50
N MET A 140 42.26 23.59 21.79
CA MET A 140 42.95 22.39 22.30
C MET A 140 44.48 22.43 22.13
N THR A 141 45.01 23.26 21.24
CA THR A 141 46.45 23.33 20.95
C THR A 141 47.22 24.37 21.78
N HIS A 142 46.54 25.30 22.46
CA HIS A 142 47.14 26.23 23.42
C HIS A 142 46.38 26.24 24.76
N PRO A 143 46.69 25.31 25.69
CA PRO A 143 46.14 25.37 27.02
C PRO A 143 46.70 26.61 27.73
N ASN A 144 45.80 27.52 28.10
CA ASN A 144 46.07 28.74 28.84
C ASN A 144 47.00 28.45 30.04
N ARG A 145 48.27 28.86 29.94
CA ARG A 145 49.18 28.99 31.09
C ARG A 145 48.78 30.27 31.83
N HIS A 146 47.81 30.16 32.73
CA HIS A 146 47.62 31.15 33.78
C HIS A 146 47.77 30.49 35.15
N ARG A 147 48.98 30.65 35.70
CA ARG A 147 49.20 30.90 37.12
C ARG A 147 50.30 31.95 37.24
#